data_AF-A0A392PCF4-F1
#
_entry.id   AF-A0A392PCF4-F1
#
_cell.length_a   1.000
_cell.length_b   1.000
_cell.length_c   1.000
_cell.angle_alpha   90.00
_cell.angle_beta   90.00
_cell.angle_gamma   90.00
#
_symmetry.space_group_name_H-M   'P 1'
#
loop_
_entity.id
_entity.type
_entity.pdbx_description
1 polymer ?
#
loop_
_entity_poly.entity_id
_entity_poly.type
_entity_poly.pdbx_seq_one_letter_code
_entity_poly.pdbx_strand_id
1 'polypeptide(L)' 'MITRKVGPALACGCTVVIKPSELTPLTALAAAELSIQAGIPA' A
#
# COMPACT_ATOMS: atom_id res chain seq x y z
N MET A 1 -7.05 6.31 -5.15
CA MET A 1 -5.99 6.51 -4.14
C MET A 1 -5.73 5.21 -3.42
N ILE A 2 -4.51 4.67 -3.48
CA ILE A 2 -4.12 3.42 -2.83
C ILE A 2 -4.24 3.49 -1.29
N THR A 3 -3.83 4.62 -0.71
CA THR A 3 -3.81 4.87 0.74
C THR A 3 -5.18 4.77 1.40
N ARG A 4 -6.26 5.16 0.69
CA ARG A 4 -7.64 5.08 1.21
C ARG A 4 -8.18 3.66 1.37
N LYS A 5 -7.56 2.67 0.71
CA LYS A 5 -7.92 1.25 0.84
C LYS A 5 -6.94 0.51 1.75
N VAL A 6 -5.65 0.69 1.48
CA VAL A 6 -4.58 -0.04 2.18
C VAL A 6 -4.45 0.43 3.62
N GLY A 7 -4.56 1.74 3.89
CA GLY A 7 -4.46 2.31 5.23
C GLY A 7 -5.42 1.68 6.25
N PRO A 8 -6.75 1.72 6.05
CA PRO A 8 -7.69 1.08 6.97
C PRO A 8 -7.53 -0.44 7.03
N ALA A 9 -7.21 -1.11 5.92
CA ALA A 9 -7.00 -2.56 5.92
C ALA A 9 -5.81 -2.97 6.81
N LEU A 10 -4.68 -2.27 6.70
CA LEU A 10 -3.52 -2.47 7.58
C LEU A 10 -3.83 -2.13 9.04
N ALA A 11 -4.60 -1.06 9.30
CA ALA A 11 -5.03 -0.70 10.65
C ALA A 11 -5.93 -1.77 11.29
N CYS A 12 -6.72 -2.50 10.48
CA CYS A 12 -7.50 -3.65 10.93
C CYS A 12 -6.66 -4.94 11.08
N GLY A 13 -5.34 -4.89 10.83
CA GLY A 13 -4.46 -6.05 10.87
C GLY A 13 -4.63 -7.01 9.68
N CYS A 14 -5.25 -6.55 8.58
CA CYS A 14 -5.41 -7.36 7.39
C CYS A 14 -4.17 -7.28 6.48
N THR A 15 -3.71 -8.42 5.98
CA THR A 15 -2.72 -8.48 4.89
C THR A 15 -3.37 -8.01 3.59
N VAL A 16 -2.65 -7.24 2.78
CA VAL A 16 -3.20 -6.63 1.57
C VAL A 16 -2.40 -7.02 0.33
N VAL A 17 -3.09 -7.58 -0.67
CA VAL A 17 -2.55 -7.77 -2.03
C VAL A 17 -3.37 -6.91 -2.98
N ILE A 18 -2.70 -6.08 -3.77
CA ILE A 18 -3.35 -5.06 -4.60
C ILE A 18 -2.70 -4.98 -5.98
N LYS A 19 -3.54 -5.01 -7.03
CA LYS A 19 -3.15 -4.64 -8.38
C LYS A 19 -3.13 -3.11 -8.52
N PRO A 20 -1.97 -2.48 -8.83
CA PRO A 20 -1.89 -1.04 -9.00
C PRO A 20 -2.61 -0.57 -10.28
N SER A 21 -2.99 0.72 -10.29
CA SER A 21 -3.60 1.36 -11.46
C SER A 21 -2.57 1.52 -12.58
N GLU A 22 -2.97 1.28 -13.84
CA GLU A 22 -2.13 1.50 -15.02
C GLU A 22 -1.83 2.99 -15.27
N LEU A 23 -2.69 3.89 -14.77
CA LEU A 23 -2.50 5.34 -14.89
C LEU A 23 -1.51 5.90 -13.87
N THR A 24 -1.39 5.26 -12.70
CA THR A 24 -0.55 5.73 -11.59
C THR A 24 0.23 4.60 -10.91
N PRO A 25 0.98 3.77 -11.67
CA PRO A 25 1.67 2.61 -11.11
C PRO A 25 2.84 3.02 -10.19
N LEU A 26 3.55 4.10 -10.53
CA LEU A 26 4.71 4.57 -9.76
C LEU A 26 4.33 5.04 -8.35
N THR A 27 3.17 5.69 -8.19
CA THR A 27 2.69 6.11 -6.86
C THR A 27 2.39 4.92 -5.96
N ALA A 28 1.89 3.81 -6.53
CA ALA A 28 1.64 2.59 -5.76
C ALA A 28 2.95 1.92 -5.31
N LEU A 29 3.96 1.88 -6.18
CA LEU A 29 5.29 1.36 -5.83
C LEU A 29 5.97 2.22 -4.77
N ALA A 30 5.94 3.54 -4.90
CA ALA A 30 6.47 4.45 -3.89
C ALA A 30 5.76 4.28 -2.53
N ALA A 31 4.44 4.07 -2.52
CA ALA A 31 3.70 3.79 -1.30
C ALA A 31 4.13 2.46 -0.64
N ALA A 32 4.46 1.44 -1.44
CA ALA A 32 4.97 0.17 -0.91
C ALA A 32 6.35 0.34 -0.26
N GLU A 33 7.28 1.06 -0.91
CA GLU A 33 8.60 1.39 -0.34
C GLU A 33 8.47 2.17 0.98
N LEU A 34 7.63 3.20 1.01
CA LEU A 34 7.34 3.96 2.23
C LEU A 34 6.74 3.09 3.33
N SER A 35 5.97 2.07 2.98
CA SER A 35 5.37 1.15 3.94
C SER A 35 6.44 0.27 4.60
N ILE A 36 7.40 -0.23 3.83
CA ILE A 36 8.56 -0.97 4.34
C ILE A 36 9.39 -0.08 5.26
N GLN A 37 9.65 1.17 4.85
CA GLN A 37 10.36 2.15 5.70
C GLN A 37 9.60 2.48 6.99
N ALA A 38 8.27 2.44 6.98
CA ALA A 38 7.43 2.60 8.16
C ALA A 38 7.39 1.35 9.07
N GLY A 39 8.08 0.26 8.71
CA GLY A 39 8.15 -0.98 9.47
C GLY A 39 6.97 -1.93 9.24
N ILE A 40 6.19 -1.73 8.17
CA ILE A 40 5.15 -2.68 7.78
C ILE A 40 5.83 -3.97 7.27
N PRO A 41 5.45 -5.17 7.76
CA PRO A 41 6.02 -6.43 7.31
C PRO A 41 5.79 -6.69 5.82
N ALA A 42 6.75 -7.38 5.18
CA ALA A 42 6.66 -7.83 3.80
C ALA A 42 5.79 -9.09 3.64
#